data_AF-A0A367UL61-F1
#
_entry.id   AF-A0A367UL61-F1
#
_cell.length_a   1.000
_cell.length_b   1.000
_cell.length_c   1.000
_cell.angle_alpha   90.00
_cell.angle_beta   90.00
_cell.angle_gamma   90.00
#
_symmetry.space_group_name_H-M   'P 1'
#
loop_
_entity.id
_entity.type
_entity.pdbx_description
1 polymer ?
#
loop_
_entity_poly.entity_id
_entity_poly.type
_entity_poly.pdbx_seq_one_letter_code
_entity_poly.pdbx_strand_id
1 'polypeptide(L)'
;MSAFHANSRFESDFTARLIPAIKPLLAEHNLGLTVMGRAGEAVKHGLDKSLQQEVGDFIVTNEATGSIVHNVDLKVERRTSFNLFFETFSNATLNPEKVRLGWGAMLKADRLWYAFDDINMIAVIDLHKLREWLNEKVDRGRPRFTTLREVCQSAHKQQNITMGRLVPFSSIPVEIWKSSILLNNTTASFVGRDEFLRSLEAHSFKRSA
;
A
#
# COMPACT_ATOMS: atom_id res chain seq x y z
N MET A 1 -7.08 -22.10 -13.00
CA MET A 1 -6.21 -20.93 -12.76
C MET A 1 -5.93 -20.85 -11.26
N SER A 2 -4.67 -20.80 -10.80
CA SER A 2 -4.40 -20.75 -9.36
C SER A 2 -4.76 -19.38 -8.77
N ALA A 3 -5.09 -19.32 -7.48
CA ALA A 3 -5.45 -18.06 -6.79
C ALA A 3 -4.34 -16.99 -6.92
N PHE A 4 -3.09 -17.41 -7.00
CA PHE A 4 -1.94 -16.53 -7.25
C PHE A 4 -2.03 -15.80 -8.60
N HIS A 5 -2.31 -16.51 -9.69
CA HIS A 5 -2.42 -15.91 -11.03
C HIS A 5 -3.61 -14.95 -11.14
N ALA A 6 -4.71 -15.24 -10.44
CA ALA A 6 -5.88 -14.37 -10.42
C ALA A 6 -5.58 -13.04 -9.70
N ASN A 7 -4.74 -13.06 -8.66
CA ASN A 7 -4.35 -11.85 -7.94
C ASN A 7 -3.33 -11.02 -8.70
N SER A 8 -2.29 -11.65 -9.24
CA SER A 8 -1.26 -10.92 -10.00
C SER A 8 -1.86 -10.23 -11.23
N ARG A 9 -2.83 -10.87 -11.89
CA ARG A 9 -3.60 -10.24 -12.97
C ARG A 9 -4.43 -9.07 -12.47
N PHE A 10 -5.13 -9.21 -11.34
CA PHE A 10 -5.92 -8.13 -10.77
C PHE A 10 -5.08 -6.89 -10.42
N GLU A 11 -3.95 -7.06 -9.74
CA GLU A 11 -3.05 -5.95 -9.41
C GLU A 11 -2.45 -5.31 -10.67
N SER A 12 -2.15 -6.11 -11.68
CA SER A 12 -1.67 -5.62 -12.98
C SER A 12 -2.74 -4.80 -13.70
N ASP A 13 -3.98 -5.27 -13.70
CA ASP A 13 -5.13 -4.60 -14.32
C ASP A 13 -5.49 -3.31 -13.56
N PHE A 14 -5.41 -3.32 -12.22
CA PHE A 14 -5.57 -2.12 -11.40
C PHE A 14 -4.48 -1.09 -11.72
N THR A 15 -3.22 -1.50 -11.69
CA THR A 15 -2.07 -0.63 -11.98
C THR A 15 -2.15 -0.04 -13.39
N ALA A 16 -2.59 -0.83 -14.38
CA ALA A 16 -2.76 -0.35 -15.75
C ALA A 16 -3.81 0.76 -15.90
N ARG A 17 -4.86 0.77 -15.05
CA ARG A 17 -5.86 1.86 -14.98
C ARG A 17 -5.40 3.02 -14.11
N LEU A 18 -4.69 2.72 -13.03
CA LEU A 18 -4.17 3.69 -12.07
C LEU A 18 -3.25 4.71 -12.73
N ILE A 19 -2.26 4.23 -13.48
CA ILE A 19 -1.21 5.06 -14.07
C ILE A 19 -1.77 6.19 -14.96
N PRO A 20 -2.61 5.92 -15.98
CA PRO A 20 -3.16 7.00 -16.81
C PRO A 20 -4.07 7.94 -16.03
N ALA A 21 -4.74 7.50 -14.97
CA ALA A 21 -5.57 8.35 -14.14
C ALA A 21 -4.75 9.29 -13.23
N ILE A 22 -3.66 8.80 -12.65
CA ILE A 22 -2.82 9.57 -11.69
C ILE A 22 -1.82 10.50 -12.39
N LYS A 23 -1.28 10.12 -13.56
CA LYS A 23 -0.24 10.91 -14.23
C LYS A 23 -0.63 12.38 -14.45
N PRO A 24 -1.84 12.72 -14.92
CA PRO A 24 -2.27 14.12 -15.05
C PRO A 24 -2.25 14.86 -13.71
N LEU A 25 -2.80 14.23 -12.65
CA LEU A 25 -2.81 14.81 -11.30
C LEU A 25 -1.41 15.10 -10.78
N LEU A 26 -0.44 14.20 -11.00
CA LEU A 26 0.95 14.44 -10.60
C LEU A 26 1.61 15.55 -11.42
N ALA A 27 1.34 15.60 -12.73
CA ALA A 27 1.90 16.61 -13.62
C ALA A 27 1.45 18.03 -13.25
N GLU A 28 0.23 18.21 -12.74
CA GLU A 28 -0.26 19.49 -12.20
C GLU A 28 0.61 20.03 -11.04
N HIS A 29 1.31 19.12 -10.34
CA HIS A 29 2.24 19.45 -9.27
C HIS A 29 3.72 19.36 -9.69
N ASN A 30 3.99 19.31 -11.00
CA ASN A 30 5.33 19.16 -11.55
C ASN A 30 6.03 17.87 -11.09
N LEU A 31 5.24 16.80 -10.92
CA LEU A 31 5.70 15.48 -10.50
C LEU A 31 5.55 14.45 -11.62
N GLY A 32 6.56 13.59 -11.73
CA GLY A 32 6.60 12.43 -12.62
C GLY A 32 6.28 11.14 -11.89
N LEU A 33 5.86 10.11 -12.62
CA LEU A 33 5.63 8.76 -12.10
C LEU A 33 6.28 7.70 -12.98
N THR A 34 7.25 7.00 -12.42
CA THR A 34 7.96 5.87 -13.04
C THR A 34 7.55 4.57 -12.37
N VAL A 35 7.21 3.55 -13.16
CA VAL A 35 6.83 2.23 -12.65
C VAL A 35 8.08 1.35 -12.53
N MET A 36 8.24 0.74 -11.37
CA MET A 36 9.33 -0.19 -11.09
C MET A 36 8.86 -1.62 -11.39
N GLY A 37 9.68 -2.44 -12.05
CA GLY A 37 9.46 -3.88 -12.04
C GLY A 37 8.56 -4.51 -13.13
N ARG A 38 8.30 -3.85 -14.27
CA ARG A 38 8.02 -4.61 -15.50
C ARG A 38 9.34 -4.91 -16.19
N ALA A 39 9.61 -6.19 -16.46
CA ALA A 39 10.91 -6.75 -16.88
C ALA A 39 11.57 -6.11 -18.13
N GLY A 40 10.97 -5.11 -18.78
CA GLY A 40 11.57 -4.32 -19.86
C GLY A 40 12.00 -2.89 -19.50
N GLU A 41 11.37 -2.23 -18.52
CA GLU A 41 11.68 -0.83 -18.19
C GLU A 41 12.74 -0.69 -17.10
N ALA A 42 12.76 -1.60 -16.11
CA ALA A 42 13.78 -1.63 -15.06
C ALA A 42 15.20 -1.91 -15.61
N VAL A 43 15.30 -2.59 -16.76
CA VAL A 43 16.58 -2.91 -17.43
C VAL A 43 17.18 -1.67 -18.10
N LYS A 44 16.37 -0.71 -18.56
CA LYS A 44 16.85 0.53 -19.19
C LYS A 44 17.68 1.40 -18.21
N HIS A 45 17.51 1.17 -16.92
CA HIS A 45 18.24 1.86 -15.84
C HIS A 45 19.14 0.93 -15.01
N GLY A 46 19.30 -0.34 -15.39
CA GLY A 46 20.24 -1.28 -14.74
C GLY A 46 19.83 -1.73 -13.33
N LEU A 47 18.53 -1.80 -13.03
CA LEU A 47 18.03 -1.96 -11.66
C LEU A 47 17.78 -3.44 -11.31
N ASP A 48 18.52 -3.96 -10.33
CA ASP A 48 18.46 -5.33 -9.79
C ASP A 48 17.24 -5.55 -8.87
N LYS A 49 16.84 -6.81 -8.60
CA LYS A 49 15.74 -7.20 -7.68
C LYS A 49 15.89 -6.61 -6.28
N SER A 50 17.13 -6.39 -5.84
CA SER A 50 17.45 -5.69 -4.60
C SER A 50 16.81 -4.29 -4.55
N LEU A 51 16.77 -3.58 -5.68
CA LEU A 51 16.21 -2.24 -5.75
C LEU A 51 14.68 -2.22 -5.60
N GLN A 52 13.96 -3.25 -6.06
CA GLN A 52 12.51 -3.30 -5.86
C GLN A 52 12.15 -3.37 -4.36
N GLN A 53 12.98 -4.05 -3.55
CA GLN A 53 12.79 -4.10 -2.09
C GLN A 53 13.08 -2.74 -1.43
N GLU A 54 13.91 -1.91 -2.05
CA GLU A 54 14.26 -0.59 -1.53
C GLU A 54 13.29 0.50 -2.00
N VAL A 55 12.81 0.42 -3.23
CA VAL A 55 12.07 1.49 -3.90
C VAL A 55 10.56 1.24 -3.93
N GLY A 56 10.12 -0.02 -3.88
CA GLY A 56 8.71 -0.37 -4.06
C GLY A 56 8.32 -0.45 -5.54
N ASP A 57 7.07 -0.09 -5.83
CA ASP A 57 6.40 -0.23 -7.14
C ASP A 57 6.50 1.03 -8.02
N PHE A 58 6.66 2.22 -7.42
CA PHE A 58 6.80 3.47 -8.17
C PHE A 58 7.88 4.39 -7.61
N ILE A 59 8.46 5.19 -8.49
CA ILE A 59 9.25 6.38 -8.15
C ILE A 59 8.47 7.61 -8.58
N VAL A 60 8.33 8.56 -7.66
CA VAL A 60 7.84 9.92 -7.94
C VAL A 60 9.03 10.86 -8.03
N THR A 61 9.16 11.57 -9.14
CA THR A 61 10.24 12.54 -9.39
C THR A 61 9.70 13.95 -9.51
N ASN A 62 10.53 14.96 -9.27
CA ASN A 62 10.24 16.33 -9.66
C ASN A 62 10.65 16.51 -11.13
N GLU A 63 9.71 16.88 -12.00
CA GLU A 63 9.96 16.97 -13.45
C GLU A 63 10.93 18.10 -13.83
N ALA A 64 10.96 19.20 -13.07
CA ALA A 64 11.87 20.31 -13.35
C ALA A 64 13.33 19.98 -12.99
N THR A 65 13.55 19.22 -11.91
CA THR A 65 14.90 18.93 -11.41
C THR A 65 15.39 17.52 -11.72
N GLY A 66 14.49 16.61 -12.09
CA GLY A 66 14.75 15.17 -12.23
C GLY A 66 15.02 14.44 -10.90
N SER A 67 14.94 15.12 -9.75
CA SER A 67 15.24 14.51 -8.45
C SER A 67 14.12 13.59 -7.98
N ILE A 68 14.47 12.47 -7.35
CA ILE A 68 13.50 11.60 -6.65
C ILE A 68 12.88 12.38 -5.49
N VAL A 69 11.55 12.39 -5.45
CA VAL A 69 10.76 12.98 -4.37
C VAL A 69 10.38 11.88 -3.39
N HIS A 70 9.76 10.80 -3.87
CA HIS A 70 9.32 9.67 -3.05
C HIS A 70 9.43 8.34 -3.78
N ASN A 71 9.76 7.31 -3.03
CA ASN A 71 9.59 5.91 -3.40
C ASN A 71 8.25 5.40 -2.85
N VAL A 72 7.50 4.64 -3.65
CA VAL A 72 6.12 4.26 -3.36
C VAL A 72 5.92 2.76 -3.50
N ASP A 73 5.31 2.14 -2.51
CA ASP A 73 4.78 0.78 -2.61
C ASP A 73 3.26 0.82 -2.71
N LEU A 74 2.70 0.01 -3.60
CA LEU A 74 1.26 -0.09 -3.86
C LEU A 74 0.73 -1.37 -3.22
N LYS A 75 -0.34 -1.23 -2.47
CA LYS A 75 -1.14 -2.34 -1.97
C LYS A 75 -2.57 -2.13 -2.44
N VAL A 76 -3.16 -3.16 -3.06
CA VAL A 76 -4.50 -3.07 -3.64
C VAL A 76 -5.40 -4.11 -3.02
N GLU A 77 -6.51 -3.66 -2.45
CA GLU A 77 -7.60 -4.54 -2.04
C GLU A 77 -8.75 -4.46 -3.03
N ARG A 78 -9.25 -5.63 -3.46
CA ARG A 78 -10.48 -5.74 -4.26
C ARG A 78 -11.70 -5.20 -3.52
N ARG A 79 -11.67 -5.27 -2.20
CA ARG A 79 -12.79 -4.96 -1.33
C ARG A 79 -12.32 -4.18 -0.14
N THR A 80 -13.00 -3.09 0.16
CA THR A 80 -12.76 -2.30 1.35
C THR A 80 -12.92 -3.15 2.62
N SER A 81 -11.90 -3.12 3.48
CA SER A 81 -11.82 -3.86 4.75
C SER A 81 -11.73 -2.94 5.98
N PHE A 82 -11.78 -1.61 5.82
CA PHE A 82 -11.64 -0.57 6.87
C PHE A 82 -10.29 -0.55 7.60
N ASN A 83 -9.43 -1.51 7.29
CA ASN A 83 -8.19 -1.73 7.96
C ASN A 83 -7.09 -1.77 6.91
N LEU A 84 -5.96 -1.17 7.23
CA LEU A 84 -4.72 -1.45 6.58
C LEU A 84 -4.20 -2.77 7.16
N PHE A 85 -3.94 -3.75 6.32
CA PHE A 85 -3.23 -4.96 6.72
C PHE A 85 -1.74 -4.67 6.74
N PHE A 86 -1.14 -4.56 7.94
CA PHE A 86 0.29 -4.32 8.09
C PHE A 86 1.02 -5.64 8.30
N GLU A 87 1.70 -6.13 7.27
CA GLU A 87 2.36 -7.44 7.30
C GLU A 87 3.55 -7.43 8.25
N THR A 88 3.53 -8.34 9.23
CA THR A 88 4.60 -8.51 10.21
C THR A 88 5.55 -9.63 9.82
N PHE A 89 5.01 -10.71 9.25
CA PHE A 89 5.81 -11.87 8.84
C PHE A 89 5.32 -12.45 7.51
N SER A 90 6.27 -12.86 6.70
CA SER A 90 6.04 -13.68 5.51
C SER A 90 6.62 -15.08 5.73
N ASN A 91 6.06 -16.08 5.04
CA ASN A 91 6.49 -17.48 5.10
C ASN A 91 6.50 -18.06 6.54
N ALA A 92 5.49 -17.71 7.34
CA ALA A 92 5.37 -18.23 8.71
C ALA A 92 5.00 -19.74 8.77
N THR A 93 4.93 -20.44 7.63
CA THR A 93 4.67 -21.89 7.58
C THR A 93 5.92 -22.77 7.58
N LEU A 94 5.78 -23.91 8.27
CA LEU A 94 6.60 -25.14 8.27
C LEU A 94 7.99 -25.11 8.92
N ASN A 95 8.63 -23.96 9.10
CA ASN A 95 9.87 -23.91 9.88
C ASN A 95 9.97 -22.59 10.68
N PRO A 96 9.81 -22.62 12.02
CA PRO A 96 10.00 -21.46 12.89
C PRO A 96 11.36 -20.75 12.71
N GLU A 97 12.38 -21.48 12.24
CA GLU A 97 13.72 -20.95 11.96
C GLU A 97 13.80 -20.16 10.63
N LYS A 98 12.74 -20.19 9.81
CA LYS A 98 12.68 -19.53 8.49
C LYS A 98 11.64 -18.40 8.42
N VAL A 99 11.09 -17.96 9.56
CA VAL A 99 10.20 -16.80 9.62
C VAL A 99 10.93 -15.59 9.05
N ARG A 100 10.38 -14.98 8.02
CA ARG A 100 10.91 -13.76 7.42
C ARG A 100 10.08 -12.58 7.88
N LEU A 101 10.73 -11.46 8.13
CA LEU A 101 10.05 -10.20 8.36
C LEU A 101 9.21 -9.85 7.12
N GLY A 102 7.98 -9.41 7.37
CA GLY A 102 7.06 -8.97 6.33
C GLY A 102 7.47 -7.64 5.71
N TRP A 103 6.79 -7.25 4.63
CA TRP A 103 7.06 -5.96 3.98
C TRP A 103 6.91 -4.77 4.94
N GLY A 104 6.03 -4.87 5.93
CA GLY A 104 5.81 -3.83 6.93
C GLY A 104 7.11 -3.43 7.64
N ALA A 105 8.05 -4.37 7.84
CA ALA A 105 9.36 -4.11 8.41
C ALA A 105 10.48 -3.94 7.37
N MET A 106 10.43 -4.67 6.24
CA MET A 106 11.56 -4.78 5.32
C MET A 106 11.61 -3.73 4.22
N LEU A 107 10.44 -3.26 3.76
CA LEU A 107 10.32 -2.39 2.59
C LEU A 107 10.86 -0.98 2.89
N LYS A 108 11.72 -0.39 2.05
CA LYS A 108 12.28 0.95 2.31
C LYS A 108 11.53 2.11 1.61
N ALA A 109 10.37 1.85 1.02
CA ALA A 109 9.55 2.89 0.40
C ALA A 109 9.17 4.00 1.40
N ASP A 110 9.11 5.25 0.92
CA ASP A 110 8.74 6.42 1.72
C ASP A 110 7.22 6.54 1.90
N ARG A 111 6.49 6.06 0.89
CA ARG A 111 5.04 6.15 0.81
C ARG A 111 4.43 4.78 0.58
N LEU A 112 3.31 4.56 1.24
CA LEU A 112 2.40 3.46 0.95
C LEU A 112 1.16 4.04 0.27
N TRP A 113 0.88 3.56 -0.94
CA TRP A 113 -0.39 3.79 -1.62
C TRP A 113 -1.27 2.58 -1.33
N TYR A 114 -2.26 2.76 -0.44
CA TYR A 114 -3.20 1.70 -0.09
C TYR A 114 -4.51 1.93 -0.81
N ALA A 115 -4.77 1.14 -1.85
CA ALA A 115 -5.88 1.31 -2.76
C ALA A 115 -7.02 0.32 -2.49
N PHE A 116 -8.24 0.81 -2.63
CA PHE A 116 -9.47 0.03 -2.61
C PHE A 116 -10.17 0.15 -3.96
N ASP A 117 -10.22 -0.96 -4.71
CA ASP A 117 -10.77 -0.99 -6.06
C ASP A 117 -12.30 -0.80 -6.08
N ASP A 118 -13.00 -1.32 -5.07
CA ASP A 118 -14.46 -1.25 -5.00
C ASP A 118 -15.04 0.13 -4.70
N ILE A 119 -14.24 1.02 -4.12
CA ILE A 119 -14.60 2.42 -3.91
C ILE A 119 -13.76 3.38 -4.75
N ASN A 120 -12.83 2.86 -5.56
CA ASN A 120 -11.91 3.62 -6.38
C ASN A 120 -11.12 4.69 -5.60
N MET A 121 -10.65 4.38 -4.40
CA MET A 121 -9.89 5.33 -3.58
C MET A 121 -8.53 4.81 -3.15
N ILE A 122 -7.60 5.72 -2.89
CA ILE A 122 -6.25 5.44 -2.39
C ILE A 122 -5.97 6.30 -1.18
N ALA A 123 -5.48 5.69 -0.11
CA ALA A 123 -4.84 6.40 0.98
C ALA A 123 -3.32 6.49 0.72
N VAL A 124 -2.76 7.70 0.77
CA VAL A 124 -1.32 7.92 0.67
C VAL A 124 -0.77 8.16 2.08
N ILE A 125 0.06 7.22 2.53
CA ILE A 125 0.55 7.17 3.91
C ILE A 125 2.07 7.32 3.94
N ASP A 126 2.57 8.07 4.92
CA ASP A 126 3.99 8.10 5.29
C ASP A 126 4.40 6.79 5.97
N LEU A 127 5.13 5.94 5.25
CA LEU A 127 5.43 4.61 5.76
C LEU A 127 6.42 4.65 6.93
N HIS A 128 7.35 5.62 6.95
CA HIS A 128 8.28 5.81 8.06
C HIS A 128 7.53 6.22 9.32
N LYS A 129 6.71 7.27 9.26
CA LYS A 129 5.94 7.71 10.42
C LYS A 129 4.94 6.67 10.89
N LEU A 130 4.32 5.92 9.97
CA LEU A 130 3.45 4.81 10.33
C LEU A 130 4.19 3.77 11.19
N ARG A 131 5.42 3.42 10.81
CA ARG A 131 6.26 2.48 11.58
C ARG A 131 6.65 3.03 12.94
N GLU A 132 7.04 4.30 13.01
CA GLU A 132 7.34 4.95 14.29
C GLU A 132 6.13 4.89 15.22
N TRP A 133 4.97 5.31 14.73
CA TRP A 133 3.71 5.31 15.47
C TRP A 133 3.27 3.90 15.91
N LEU A 134 3.46 2.89 15.07
CA LEU A 134 3.20 1.49 15.41
C LEU A 134 4.18 0.97 16.48
N ASN A 135 5.40 1.49 16.55
CA ASN A 135 6.42 1.10 17.52
C ASN A 135 6.37 1.91 18.83
N GLU A 136 5.60 2.98 18.89
CA GLU A 136 5.36 3.75 20.12
C GLU A 136 4.85 2.87 21.27
N LYS A 137 5.40 3.07 22.47
CA LYS A 137 5.01 2.31 23.66
C LYS A 137 3.74 2.89 24.28
N VAL A 138 2.67 2.10 24.36
CA VAL A 138 1.35 2.56 24.85
C VAL A 138 0.77 1.71 25.98
N ASP A 139 0.81 0.38 25.88
CA ASP A 139 0.23 -0.52 26.88
C ASP A 139 1.34 -1.14 27.73
N ARG A 140 1.52 -0.64 28.95
CA ARG A 140 2.55 -1.14 29.90
C ARG A 140 3.95 -1.20 29.29
N GLY A 141 4.29 -0.21 28.46
CA GLY A 141 5.57 -0.14 27.78
C GLY A 141 5.70 -1.02 26.53
N ARG A 142 4.63 -1.69 26.09
CA ARG A 142 4.60 -2.48 24.85
C ARG A 142 4.31 -1.59 23.64
N PRO A 143 4.94 -1.86 22.49
CA PRO A 143 4.64 -1.18 21.23
C PRO A 143 3.17 -1.29 20.84
N ARG A 144 2.60 -0.22 20.27
CA ARG A 144 1.21 -0.14 19.79
C ARG A 144 0.84 -1.29 18.87
N PHE A 145 1.73 -1.70 17.95
CA PHE A 145 1.43 -2.79 17.02
C PHE A 145 1.05 -4.10 17.72
N THR A 146 1.52 -4.33 18.95
CA THR A 146 1.22 -5.54 19.72
C THR A 146 -0.21 -5.57 20.27
N THR A 147 -0.86 -4.41 20.40
CA THR A 147 -2.24 -4.27 20.88
C THR A 147 -3.26 -4.42 19.73
N LEU A 148 -2.80 -4.31 18.49
CA LEU A 148 -3.63 -4.50 17.30
C LEU A 148 -3.94 -5.97 17.05
N ARG A 149 -5.10 -6.26 16.46
CA ARG A 149 -5.52 -7.62 16.13
C ARG A 149 -4.57 -8.25 15.12
N GLU A 150 -3.94 -9.36 15.50
CA GLU A 150 -3.18 -10.20 14.57
C GLU A 150 -4.12 -11.07 13.74
N VAL A 151 -3.82 -11.19 12.46
CA VAL A 151 -4.55 -12.06 11.54
C VAL A 151 -3.58 -12.78 10.61
N CYS A 152 -3.93 -14.01 10.27
CA CYS A 152 -3.33 -14.74 9.16
C CYS A 152 -4.07 -14.36 7.87
N GLN A 153 -3.34 -14.03 6.81
CA GLN A 153 -3.92 -13.76 5.51
C GLN A 153 -4.51 -15.06 4.93
N SER A 154 -5.82 -15.21 5.03
CA SER A 154 -6.54 -16.40 4.55
C SER A 154 -7.29 -16.17 3.24
N ALA A 155 -7.21 -14.96 2.67
CA ALA A 155 -7.96 -14.57 1.47
C ALA A 155 -7.59 -15.44 0.25
N HIS A 156 -6.37 -15.98 0.22
CA HIS A 156 -5.87 -16.83 -0.86
C HIS A 156 -5.21 -18.07 -0.29
N LYS A 157 -5.44 -19.24 -0.91
CA LYS A 157 -4.68 -20.45 -0.60
C LYS A 157 -3.25 -20.28 -1.10
N GLN A 158 -2.38 -19.76 -0.24
CA GLN A 158 -0.94 -19.66 -0.45
C GLN A 158 -0.24 -20.79 0.32
N GLN A 159 0.87 -21.31 -0.20
CA GLN A 159 1.71 -22.27 0.55
C GLN A 159 2.38 -21.60 1.75
N ASN A 160 2.64 -20.30 1.62
CA ASN A 160 3.25 -19.48 2.64
C ASN A 160 2.15 -18.82 3.48
N ILE A 161 2.25 -18.93 4.80
CA ILE A 161 1.44 -18.14 5.73
C ILE A 161 2.02 -16.75 5.81
N THR A 162 1.18 -15.76 5.55
CA THR A 162 1.46 -14.35 5.78
C THR A 162 0.69 -13.91 7.02
N MET A 163 1.40 -13.31 7.97
CA MET A 163 0.83 -12.79 9.21
C MET A 163 0.93 -11.27 9.22
N GLY A 164 -0.07 -10.61 9.77
CA GLY A 164 -0.04 -9.17 9.92
C GLY A 164 -1.01 -8.68 10.97
N ARG A 165 -1.00 -7.35 11.18
CA ARG A 165 -1.84 -6.65 12.13
C ARG A 165 -2.83 -5.77 11.38
N LEU A 166 -4.09 -5.77 11.83
CA LEU A 166 -5.10 -4.88 11.28
C LEU A 166 -5.00 -3.50 11.93
N VAL A 167 -4.69 -2.49 11.13
CA VAL A 167 -4.61 -1.09 11.53
C VAL A 167 -5.86 -0.36 11.03
N PRO A 168 -6.82 0.01 11.90
CA PRO A 168 -8.00 0.75 11.44
C PRO A 168 -7.60 2.08 10.82
N PHE A 169 -8.10 2.41 9.62
CA PHE A 169 -7.75 3.67 8.95
C PHE A 169 -8.13 4.90 9.78
N SER A 170 -9.26 4.84 10.51
CA SER A 170 -9.71 5.90 11.41
C SER A 170 -8.74 6.17 12.56
N SER A 171 -7.93 5.18 12.94
CA SER A 171 -6.94 5.28 14.03
C SER A 171 -5.61 5.91 13.58
N ILE A 172 -5.35 5.98 12.27
CA ILE A 172 -4.10 6.53 11.73
C ILE A 172 -4.10 8.05 11.95
N PRO A 173 -3.09 8.61 12.65
CA PRO A 173 -2.95 10.05 12.88
C PRO A 173 -2.85 10.86 11.58
N VAL A 174 -3.29 12.12 11.65
CA VAL A 174 -3.36 13.01 10.48
C VAL A 174 -1.96 13.33 9.92
N GLU A 175 -0.94 13.39 10.76
CA GLU A 175 0.45 13.69 10.40
C GLU A 175 1.16 12.55 9.64
N ILE A 176 0.59 11.35 9.72
CA ILE A 176 1.00 10.15 8.96
C ILE A 176 0.28 10.11 7.61
N TRP A 177 -0.93 10.68 7.54
CA TRP A 177 -1.71 10.81 6.31
C TRP A 177 -1.14 11.91 5.41
N LYS A 178 -0.81 11.61 4.17
CA LYS A 178 -0.31 12.63 3.22
C LYS A 178 -1.39 13.17 2.33
N SER A 179 -2.22 12.28 1.81
CA SER A 179 -3.35 12.64 0.97
C SER A 179 -4.26 11.43 0.77
N SER A 180 -5.42 11.69 0.18
CA SER A 180 -6.26 10.66 -0.40
C SER A 180 -6.50 10.99 -1.85
N ILE A 181 -6.67 9.95 -2.67
CA ILE A 181 -6.93 10.09 -4.10
C ILE A 181 -8.22 9.36 -4.41
N LEU A 182 -9.14 10.04 -5.06
CA LEU A 182 -10.30 9.44 -5.72
C LEU A 182 -9.95 9.19 -7.18
N LEU A 183 -10.16 7.96 -7.63
CA LEU A 183 -10.01 7.56 -9.03
C LEU A 183 -11.39 7.58 -9.68
N ASN A 184 -11.49 8.30 -10.79
CA ASN A 184 -12.56 8.16 -11.77
C ASN A 184 -11.95 7.48 -13.00
N ASN A 185 -12.73 6.71 -13.77
CA ASN A 185 -12.25 5.85 -14.87
C ASN A 185 -10.98 6.30 -15.62
N THR A 186 -10.86 7.60 -15.93
CA THR A 186 -9.71 8.19 -16.64
C THR A 186 -9.02 9.34 -15.89
N THR A 187 -9.45 9.73 -14.70
CA THR A 187 -8.91 10.88 -13.96
C THR A 187 -8.71 10.58 -12.48
N ALA A 188 -7.86 11.35 -11.82
CA ALA A 188 -7.67 11.27 -10.38
C ALA A 188 -7.80 12.67 -9.77
N SER A 189 -8.28 12.74 -8.53
CA SER A 189 -8.34 13.98 -7.77
C SER A 189 -7.95 13.75 -6.32
N PHE A 190 -7.29 14.73 -5.71
CA PHE A 190 -7.08 14.70 -4.27
C PHE A 190 -8.39 14.91 -3.52
N VAL A 191 -8.55 14.18 -2.43
CA VAL A 191 -9.67 14.31 -1.50
C VAL A 191 -9.15 14.35 -0.07
N GLY A 192 -9.95 14.89 0.85
CA GLY A 192 -9.58 14.97 2.25
C GLY A 192 -9.61 13.60 2.94
N ARG A 193 -8.81 13.44 4.02
CA ARG A 193 -8.84 12.24 4.88
C ARG A 193 -10.26 11.92 5.34
N ASP A 194 -11.00 12.91 5.82
CA ASP A 194 -12.34 12.69 6.35
C ASP A 194 -13.34 12.27 5.26
N GLU A 195 -13.14 12.73 4.03
CA GLU A 195 -13.93 12.27 2.88
C GLU A 195 -13.62 10.81 2.55
N PHE A 196 -12.35 10.43 2.55
CA PHE A 196 -11.94 9.03 2.42
C PHE A 196 -12.58 8.15 3.51
N LEU A 197 -12.50 8.56 4.77
CA LEU A 197 -13.08 7.80 5.89
C LEU A 197 -14.62 7.67 5.77
N ARG A 198 -15.32 8.74 5.40
CA ARG A 198 -16.78 8.69 5.14
C ARG A 198 -17.12 7.73 3.99
N SER A 199 -16.33 7.73 2.92
CA SER A 199 -16.53 6.81 1.79
C SER A 199 -16.33 5.35 2.18
N LEU A 200 -15.35 5.05 3.05
CA LEU A 200 -15.22 3.71 3.63
C LEU A 200 -16.52 3.34 4.36
N GLU A 201 -16.96 4.17 5.32
CA GLU A 201 -18.14 3.92 6.16
C GLU A 201 -19.42 3.74 5.33
N ALA A 202 -19.67 4.62 4.37
CA ALA A 202 -20.85 4.56 3.50
C ALA A 202 -20.91 3.25 2.69
N HIS A 203 -19.76 2.71 2.29
CA HIS A 203 -19.70 1.44 1.56
C HIS A 203 -19.96 0.23 2.45
N SER A 204 -19.68 0.32 3.76
CA SER A 204 -20.01 -0.72 4.75
C SER A 204 -21.52 -0.99 4.82
N PHE A 205 -22.30 0.09 4.90
CA PHE A 205 -23.75 0.01 5.07
C PHE A 205 -24.42 -0.65 3.88
N LYS A 206 -23.93 -0.40 2.65
CA LYS A 206 -24.45 -1.01 1.42
C LYS A 206 -24.24 -2.53 1.34
N ARG A 207 -23.33 -3.10 2.14
CA ARG A 207 -23.05 -4.55 2.15
C ARG A 207 -23.84 -5.33 3.19
N SER A 208 -24.41 -4.63 4.17
CA SER A 208 -25.17 -5.25 5.27
C SER A 208 -26.68 -5.22 5.04
N ALA A 209 -27.13 -4.55 3.97
CA ALA A 209 -28.50 -4.50 3.48
C ALA A 209 -28.66 -5.44 2.28
#